data_AF-A0A1M3FJ57-F1
#
_entry.id   AF-A0A1M3FJ57-F1
#
_cell.length_a   1.000
_cell.length_b   1.000
_cell.length_c   1.000
_cell.angle_alpha   90.00
_cell.angle_beta   90.00
_cell.angle_gamma   90.00
#
_symmetry.space_group_name_H-M   'P 1'
#
loop_
_entity.id
_entity.type
_entity.pdbx_description
1 polymer ?
#
loop_
_entity_poly.entity_id
_entity_poly.type
_entity_poly.pdbx_seq_one_letter_code
_entity_poly.pdbx_strand_id
1 'polypeptide(L)'
;MATPHAPAPKINITRTERVARVVVGAAGIVGGVLLLAGAHAAVAVVFEVLLVLAGLDLLVTGARGHCPLYAKLGYLPASLAHSVPGRATR
;
A
#
# COMPACT_ATOMS: atom_id res chain seq x y z
N MET A 1 12.45 32.76 -8.87
CA MET A 1 11.40 32.22 -9.76
C MET A 1 11.01 30.86 -9.19
N ALA A 2 10.02 30.83 -8.30
CA ALA A 2 9.61 29.61 -7.61
C ALA A 2 8.82 28.72 -8.58
N THR A 3 9.22 27.47 -8.72
CA THR A 3 8.47 26.49 -9.51
C THR A 3 7.11 26.25 -8.83
N PRO A 4 6.00 26.15 -9.57
CA PRO A 4 4.73 25.72 -8.98
C PRO A 4 4.89 24.26 -8.58
N HIS A 5 5.04 23.98 -7.28
CA HIS A 5 4.91 22.62 -6.77
C HIS A 5 3.46 22.19 -7.01
N ALA A 6 3.23 21.44 -8.08
CA ALA A 6 1.94 20.86 -8.38
C ALA A 6 1.46 20.08 -7.14
N PRO A 7 0.20 20.25 -6.69
CA PRO A 7 -0.31 19.53 -5.54
C PRO A 7 -0.17 18.02 -5.79
N ALA A 8 0.45 17.32 -4.84
CA ALA A 8 0.61 15.87 -4.92
C ALA A 8 -0.77 15.20 -5.10
N PRO A 9 -0.94 14.26 -6.05
CA PRO A 9 -2.23 13.63 -6.28
C PRO A 9 -2.78 12.98 -5.00
N LYS A 10 -4.04 13.28 -4.66
CA LYS A 10 -4.73 12.75 -3.47
C LYS A 10 -4.80 11.22 -3.43
N ILE A 11 -4.71 10.55 -4.58
CA ILE A 11 -4.70 9.08 -4.72
C ILE A 11 -3.61 8.74 -5.72
N ASN A 12 -2.66 7.88 -5.33
CA ASN A 12 -1.51 7.51 -6.18
C ASN A 12 -1.32 6.00 -6.33
N ILE A 13 -2.31 5.21 -5.91
CA ILE A 13 -2.34 3.75 -6.07
C ILE A 13 -3.47 3.39 -7.03
N THR A 14 -3.22 2.46 -7.95
CA THR A 14 -4.27 1.96 -8.85
C THR A 14 -5.37 1.21 -8.08
N ARG A 15 -6.60 1.14 -8.64
CA ARG A 15 -7.70 0.39 -7.99
C ARG A 15 -7.31 -1.08 -7.78
N THR A 16 -6.57 -1.66 -8.72
CA THR A 16 -6.06 -3.04 -8.64
C THR A 16 -5.06 -3.22 -7.52
N GLU A 17 -4.03 -2.36 -7.41
CA GLU A 17 -3.08 -2.44 -6.29
C GLU A 17 -3.76 -2.25 -4.94
N ARG A 18 -4.74 -1.35 -4.87
CA ARG A 18 -5.51 -1.13 -3.64
C ARG A 18 -6.21 -2.42 -3.20
N VAL A 19 -6.93 -3.07 -4.12
CA VAL A 19 -7.64 -4.32 -3.82
C VAL A 19 -6.65 -5.42 -3.48
N ALA A 20 -5.56 -5.57 -4.24
CA ALA A 20 -4.53 -6.57 -3.97
C ALA A 20 -3.93 -6.40 -2.56
N ARG A 21 -3.57 -5.18 -2.17
CA ARG A 21 -3.02 -4.87 -0.84
C ARG A 21 -4.00 -5.20 0.29
N VAL A 22 -5.27 -4.85 0.13
CA VAL A 22 -6.31 -5.15 1.13
C VAL A 22 -6.53 -6.65 1.25
N VAL A 23 -6.66 -7.37 0.13
CA VAL A 23 -6.89 -8.82 0.12
C VAL A 23 -5.71 -9.58 0.69
N VAL A 24 -4.49 -9.28 0.23
CA VAL A 24 -3.26 -9.93 0.72
C VAL A 24 -3.00 -9.56 2.18
N GLY A 25 -3.24 -8.31 2.57
CA GLY A 25 -3.09 -7.86 3.95
C GLY A 25 -4.05 -8.57 4.90
N ALA A 26 -5.33 -8.67 4.53
CA ALA A 26 -6.33 -9.41 5.29
C ALA A 26 -5.97 -10.90 5.40
N ALA A 27 -5.54 -11.53 4.31
CA ALA A 27 -5.10 -12.92 4.31
C ALA A 27 -3.89 -13.14 5.23
N GLY A 28 -2.91 -12.23 5.22
CA GLY A 28 -1.75 -12.28 6.11
C GLY A 28 -2.12 -12.16 7.58
N ILE A 29 -3.04 -11.28 7.93
CA ILE A 29 -3.54 -11.13 9.31
C ILE A 29 -4.26 -12.41 9.76
N VAL A 30 -5.22 -12.90 8.96
CA VAL A 30 -5.99 -14.11 9.31
C VAL A 30 -5.07 -15.32 9.43
N GLY A 31 -4.19 -15.53 8.44
CA GLY A 31 -3.22 -16.62 8.44
C GLY A 31 -2.27 -16.53 9.64
N GLY A 32 -1.71 -15.35 9.91
CA GLY A 32 -0.80 -15.14 11.04
C GLY A 32 -1.47 -15.41 12.39
N VAL A 33 -2.72 -14.96 12.60
CA VAL A 33 -3.48 -15.23 13.83
C VAL A 33 -3.77 -16.73 14.01
N LEU A 34 -4.15 -17.42 12.93
CA LEU A 34 -4.39 -18.87 12.97
C LEU A 34 -3.12 -19.66 13.28
N LEU A 35 -1.97 -19.25 12.72
CA LEU A 35 -0.67 -19.85 13.03
C LEU A 35 -0.28 -19.60 14.49
N LEU A 36 -0.46 -18.37 14.99
CA LEU A 36 -0.16 -17.99 16.37
C LEU A 36 -0.88 -18.88 17.40
N ALA A 37 -2.11 -19.29 17.10
CA ALA A 37 -2.90 -20.14 17.98
C ALA A 37 -2.30 -21.54 18.18
N GLY A 38 -1.45 -22.00 17.26
CA GLY A 38 -0.77 -23.30 17.30
C GLY A 38 0.74 -23.22 17.52
N ALA A 39 1.29 -22.05 17.83
CA ALA A 39 2.73 -21.86 17.92
C ALA A 39 3.33 -22.53 19.17
N HIS A 40 4.36 -23.35 18.97
CA HIS A 40 5.05 -24.07 20.05
C HIS A 40 6.54 -23.68 20.19
N ALA A 41 7.01 -22.73 19.38
CA ALA A 41 8.39 -22.26 19.38
C ALA A 41 8.46 -20.74 19.35
N ALA A 42 9.37 -20.14 20.12
CA ALA A 42 9.52 -18.69 20.21
C ALA A 42 9.82 -18.04 18.84
N VAL A 43 10.65 -18.70 18.02
CA VAL A 43 10.97 -18.21 16.67
C VAL A 43 9.73 -18.20 15.76
N ALA A 44 8.85 -19.20 15.89
CA ALA A 44 7.59 -19.24 15.13
C ALA A 44 6.68 -18.07 15.52
N VAL A 45 6.51 -17.83 16.83
CA VAL A 45 5.75 -16.70 17.35
C VAL A 45 6.26 -15.37 16.78
N VAL A 46 7.59 -15.19 16.74
CA VAL A 46 8.18 -13.96 16.15
C VAL A 46 7.82 -13.82 14.68
N PHE A 47 7.99 -14.86 13.87
CA PHE A 47 7.65 -14.80 12.43
C PHE A 47 6.17 -14.54 12.18
N GLU A 48 5.29 -15.14 12.97
CA GLU A 48 3.85 -15.00 12.84
C GLU A 48 3.39 -13.60 13.28
N VAL A 49 3.95 -13.03 14.35
CA VAL A 49 3.71 -11.62 14.72
C VAL A 49 4.17 -10.69 13.61
N LEU A 50 5.36 -10.90 13.04
CA LEU A 50 5.85 -10.11 11.91
C LEU A 50 4.93 -10.24 10.69
N LEU A 51 4.38 -11.43 10.43
CA LEU A 51 3.41 -11.65 9.35
C LEU A 51 2.12 -10.86 9.59
N VAL A 52 1.57 -10.88 10.81
CA VAL A 52 0.39 -10.08 11.17
C VAL A 52 0.67 -8.58 10.98
N LEU A 53 1.83 -8.09 11.44
CA LEU A 53 2.22 -6.70 11.29
C LEU A 53 2.40 -6.30 9.82
N ALA A 54 3.01 -7.16 9.00
CA ALA A 54 3.15 -6.94 7.57
C ALA A 54 1.78 -6.92 6.86
N GLY A 55 0.87 -7.83 7.25
CA GLY A 55 -0.50 -7.84 6.75
C GLY A 55 -1.27 -6.57 7.11
N LEU A 56 -1.10 -6.08 8.34
CA LEU A 56 -1.69 -4.83 8.81
C LEU A 56 -1.19 -3.62 8.02
N ASP A 57 0.13 -3.50 7.81
CA ASP A 57 0.70 -2.43 6.99
C ASP A 57 0.11 -2.43 5.57
N LEU A 58 0.03 -3.60 4.94
CA LEU A 58 -0.50 -3.74 3.59
C LEU A 58 -1.98 -3.36 3.53
N LEU A 59 -2.78 -3.81 4.51
CA LEU A 59 -4.20 -3.49 4.59
C LEU A 59 -4.44 -2.00 4.81
N VAL A 60 -3.70 -1.37 5.73
CA VAL A 60 -3.83 0.06 6.04
C VAL A 60 -3.37 0.92 4.85
N THR A 61 -2.26 0.58 4.21
CA THR A 61 -1.77 1.30 3.02
C THR A 61 -2.71 1.15 1.81
N GLY A 62 -3.28 -0.04 1.61
CA GLY A 62 -4.35 -0.24 0.63
C GLY A 62 -5.60 0.57 0.95
N ALA A 63 -6.09 0.53 2.19
CA ALA A 63 -7.30 1.23 2.60
C ALA A 63 -7.21 2.75 2.40
N ARG A 64 -6.06 3.35 2.75
CA ARG A 64 -5.80 4.79 2.61
C ARG A 64 -5.67 5.26 1.15
N GLY A 65 -5.42 4.35 0.19
CA GLY A 65 -5.29 4.70 -1.23
C GLY A 65 -4.08 5.59 -1.57
N HIS A 66 -3.18 5.79 -0.62
CA HIS A 66 -1.96 6.58 -0.77
C HIS A 66 -0.75 5.78 -0.28
N CYS A 67 0.17 5.46 -1.19
CA CYS A 67 1.42 4.80 -0.85
C CYS A 67 2.50 5.89 -0.78
N PRO A 68 3.00 6.25 0.42
CA PRO A 68 4.02 7.31 0.57
C PRO A 68 5.32 6.98 -0.18
N LEU A 69 5.57 5.68 -0.46
CA LEU A 69 6.67 5.22 -1.30
C LEU A 69 6.61 5.81 -2.71
N TYR A 70 5.43 5.85 -3.34
CA TYR A 70 5.29 6.38 -4.70
C TYR A 70 5.44 7.90 -4.74
N ALA A 71 4.97 8.59 -3.69
CA ALA A 71 5.19 10.03 -3.54
C ALA A 71 6.69 10.35 -3.42
N LYS A 72 7.46 9.53 -2.67
CA LYS A 72 8.92 9.69 -2.57
C LYS A 72 9.66 9.33 -3.87
N LEU A 73 9.13 8.40 -4.66
CA LEU A 73 9.75 7.98 -5.93
C LEU A 73 9.37 8.88 -7.12
N GLY A 74 8.43 9.81 -6.95
CA GLY A 74 7.90 10.63 -8.06
C GLY A 74 7.15 9.81 -9.11
N TYR A 75 6.75 8.57 -8.79
CA TYR A 75 6.08 7.68 -9.72
C TYR A 75 4.59 8.01 -9.77
N LEU A 76 4.10 8.31 -10.98
CA LEU A 76 2.69 8.39 -11.32
C LEU A 76 2.33 7.23 -12.25
N PRO A 77 1.40 6.33 -11.87
CA PRO A 77 0.95 5.28 -12.78
C PRO A 77 0.23 5.87 -14.00
N ALA A 78 0.46 5.29 -15.17
CA ALA A 78 -0.08 5.77 -16.46
C ALA A 78 -1.62 5.87 -16.46
N SER A 79 -2.30 5.00 -15.72
CA SER A 79 -3.76 5.04 -15.57
C SER A 79 -4.28 6.28 -14.84
N LEU A 80 -3.46 6.93 -14.00
CA LEU A 80 -3.78 8.20 -13.35
C LEU A 80 -3.29 9.41 -14.17
N ALA A 81 -2.36 9.23 -15.11
CA ALA A 81 -1.83 10.31 -15.94
C ALA A 81 -2.90 10.95 -16.85
N HIS A 82 -3.89 10.17 -17.31
CA HIS A 82 -4.99 10.68 -18.15
C HIS A 82 -6.06 11.45 -17.39
N SER A 83 -6.12 11.32 -16.06
CA SER A 83 -7.09 12.03 -15.22
C SER A 83 -6.55 13.39 -14.73
N VAL A 84 -5.31 13.75 -15.06
CA VAL A 84 -4.72 15.06 -14.77
C VAL A 84 -5.14 16.03 -15.87
N PRO A 85 -6.04 17.00 -15.60
CA PRO A 85 -6.39 18.01 -16.59
C PRO A 85 -5.15 18.88 -16.83
N GLY A 86 -4.63 18.91 -18.06
CA GLY A 86 -3.57 19.84 -18.48
C GLY A 86 -2.28 19.25 -19.06
N ARG A 87 -2.12 17.93 -19.18
CA ARG A 87 -0.93 17.32 -19.85
C ARG A 87 -1.14 17.05 -21.35
N ALA A 88 -2.03 17.80 -22.01
CA ALA A 88 -2.28 17.67 -23.45
C ALA A 88 -1.62 18.77 -24.30
N THR A 89 -0.88 19.70 -23.68
CA THR A 89 -0.24 20.80 -24.40
C THR A 89 1.14 21.12 -23.82
N ARG A 90 2.15 20.35 -24.21
CA ARG A 90 3.53 20.84 -24.34
C ARG A 90 4.34 19.88 -25.19
#